data_AF-A0A1A8MKC1-F1
#
_entry.id   AF-A0A1A8MKC1-F1
#
_cell.length_a   1.000
_cell.length_b   1.000
_cell.length_c   1.000
_cell.angle_alpha   90.00
_cell.angle_beta   90.00
_cell.angle_gamma   90.00
#
_symmetry.space_group_name_H-M   'P 1'
#
loop_
_entity.id
_entity.type
_entity.pdbx_description
1 polymer ?
#
loop_
_entity_poly.entity_id
_entity_poly.type
_entity_poly.pdbx_seq_one_letter_code
_entity_poly.pdbx_strand_id
1 'polypeptide(L)'
;NNFFSDAKRTKCSIYDECKIAFVLDGLENCELPLNFKNSDVKDIKEKVSMDVLLTNLIKGNLLPKALLWIISQPSGVQKIPSEYISTITECRETKERRKKLALKLKKRVVKENKHIALKDEVNHPNQKNTEHIIRGKPNDEGTENGEHETTQLKSLTRVKDPAEIFKDENEKKIRTVLTIGEADVGKSYLVQKFITAWSKSD
;
A
#
# COMPACT_ATOMS: atom_id res chain seq x y z
N ASN A 1 -10.75 -20.48 20.86
CA ASN A 1 -10.44 -20.54 19.41
C ASN A 1 -10.59 -21.95 18.85
N ASN A 2 -11.81 -22.52 18.88
CA ASN A 2 -12.12 -23.81 18.25
C ASN A 2 -12.92 -23.58 16.95
N PHE A 3 -12.29 -22.96 15.95
CA PHE A 3 -12.94 -22.74 14.64
C PHE A 3 -12.32 -23.58 13.51
N PHE A 4 -11.44 -24.55 13.84
CA PHE A 4 -10.64 -25.28 12.84
C PHE A 4 -10.62 -26.80 13.03
N SER A 5 -11.58 -27.38 13.74
CA SER A 5 -11.63 -28.83 13.95
C SER A 5 -12.78 -29.46 13.20
N ASP A 6 -12.74 -29.51 11.86
CA ASP A 6 -13.59 -30.43 11.08
C ASP A 6 -13.14 -30.66 9.62
N ALA A 7 -11.82 -30.71 9.37
CA ALA A 7 -11.29 -31.14 8.07
C ALA A 7 -10.80 -32.59 8.12
N LYS A 8 -11.68 -33.53 8.47
CA LYS A 8 -11.52 -34.96 8.17
C LYS A 8 -12.50 -35.36 7.07
N ARG A 9 -12.20 -35.02 5.81
CA ARG A 9 -12.70 -35.76 4.64
C ARG A 9 -11.91 -35.43 3.37
N THR A 10 -11.33 -36.49 2.81
CA THR A 10 -11.04 -36.71 1.37
C THR A 10 -9.94 -35.88 0.69
N LYS A 11 -9.25 -36.52 -0.26
CA LYS A 11 -8.04 -36.09 -0.99
C LYS A 11 -8.21 -34.85 -1.90
N CYS A 12 -9.31 -34.10 -1.79
CA CYS A 12 -9.50 -32.82 -2.47
C CYS A 12 -9.27 -31.73 -1.41
N SER A 13 -8.31 -30.84 -1.62
CA SER A 13 -8.13 -29.74 -0.68
C SER A 13 -9.40 -28.89 -0.76
N ILE A 14 -10.12 -28.71 0.34
CA ILE A 14 -11.39 -27.94 0.41
C ILE A 14 -11.18 -26.54 -0.21
N TYR A 15 -9.94 -26.07 -0.17
CA TYR A 15 -9.44 -24.83 -0.73
C TYR A 15 -9.46 -24.73 -2.26
N ASP A 16 -9.53 -25.85 -2.99
CA ASP A 16 -9.66 -25.86 -4.45
C ASP A 16 -11.08 -25.56 -4.94
N GLU A 17 -12.07 -25.77 -4.08
CA GLU A 17 -13.50 -25.58 -4.34
C GLU A 17 -14.02 -24.23 -3.79
N CYS A 18 -13.29 -23.61 -2.86
CA CYS A 18 -13.64 -22.32 -2.28
C CYS A 18 -13.00 -21.13 -3.02
N LYS A 19 -13.76 -20.04 -3.20
CA LYS A 19 -13.18 -18.73 -3.52
C LYS A 19 -12.53 -18.17 -2.26
N ILE A 20 -11.21 -18.08 -2.24
CA ILE A 20 -10.44 -17.58 -1.09
C ILE A 20 -9.75 -16.29 -1.47
N ALA A 21 -9.87 -15.27 -0.62
CA ALA A 21 -9.12 -14.03 -0.70
C ALA A 21 -8.37 -13.77 0.62
N PHE A 22 -7.08 -13.47 0.52
CA PHE A 22 -6.24 -13.06 1.63
C PHE A 22 -6.00 -11.55 1.56
N VAL A 23 -6.23 -10.85 2.67
CA VAL A 23 -5.91 -9.42 2.80
C VAL A 23 -4.75 -9.27 3.78
N LEU A 24 -3.62 -8.76 3.28
CA LEU A 24 -2.41 -8.51 4.05
C LEU A 24 -2.28 -6.99 4.26
N ASP A 25 -2.77 -6.49 5.40
CA ASP A 25 -2.72 -5.06 5.73
C ASP A 25 -1.47 -4.69 6.55
N GLY A 26 -0.78 -3.62 6.15
CA GLY A 26 0.38 -3.08 6.86
C GLY A 26 1.71 -3.79 6.58
N LEU A 27 1.95 -4.19 5.32
CA LEU A 27 3.20 -4.87 4.93
C LEU A 27 4.47 -4.08 5.33
N GLU A 28 4.41 -2.75 5.37
CA GLU A 28 5.52 -1.89 5.81
C GLU A 28 6.01 -2.24 7.22
N ASN A 29 5.12 -2.72 8.10
CA ASN A 29 5.41 -3.09 9.48
C ASN A 29 5.76 -4.57 9.64
N CYS A 30 5.76 -5.35 8.55
CA CYS A 30 6.14 -6.76 8.61
C CYS A 30 7.65 -6.90 8.82
N GLU A 31 8.06 -7.39 9.99
CA GLU A 31 9.46 -7.64 10.36
C GLU A 31 9.99 -8.99 9.87
N LEU A 32 9.11 -9.85 9.36
CA LEU A 32 9.49 -11.18 8.89
C LEU A 32 10.42 -11.09 7.66
N PRO A 33 11.49 -11.90 7.61
CA PRO A 33 12.42 -11.91 6.48
C PRO A 33 11.78 -12.58 5.26
N LEU A 34 11.13 -11.80 4.40
CA LEU A 34 10.51 -12.31 3.17
C LEU A 34 11.59 -12.67 2.14
N ASN A 35 11.97 -13.95 2.10
CA ASN A 35 13.01 -14.45 1.21
C ASN A 35 12.43 -15.06 -0.07
N PHE A 36 12.40 -14.28 -1.14
CA PHE A 36 11.88 -14.73 -2.44
C PHE A 36 12.84 -15.64 -3.22
N LYS A 37 14.08 -15.84 -2.77
CA LYS A 37 15.08 -16.67 -3.47
C LYS A 37 15.07 -18.14 -3.05
N ASN A 38 14.55 -18.48 -1.87
CA ASN A 38 14.65 -19.83 -1.30
C ASN A 38 13.32 -20.61 -1.27
N SER A 39 13.47 -21.94 -1.10
CA SER A 39 12.50 -23.03 -0.88
C SER A 39 11.06 -22.83 -1.37
N ASP A 40 10.71 -23.54 -2.43
CA ASP A 40 9.35 -23.68 -2.92
C ASP A 40 8.58 -24.72 -2.11
N VAL A 41 7.58 -24.27 -1.36
CA VAL A 41 6.69 -25.13 -0.59
C VAL A 41 5.33 -25.16 -1.28
N LYS A 42 4.89 -26.37 -1.65
CA LYS A 42 3.63 -26.60 -2.38
C LYS A 42 2.59 -27.35 -1.56
N ASP A 43 3.02 -28.11 -0.54
CA ASP A 43 2.11 -28.85 0.32
C ASP A 43 1.56 -27.96 1.44
N ILE A 44 0.24 -27.84 1.50
CA ILE A 44 -0.47 -27.06 2.52
C ILE A 44 -0.41 -27.69 3.92
N LYS A 45 -0.08 -29.00 4.01
CA LYS A 45 0.02 -29.73 5.27
C LYS A 45 1.40 -29.66 5.90
N GLU A 46 2.39 -29.16 5.15
CA GLU A 46 3.75 -29.03 5.62
C GLU A 46 3.84 -27.92 6.68
N LYS A 47 4.51 -28.21 7.79
CA LYS A 47 4.74 -27.22 8.84
C LYS A 47 5.92 -26.34 8.45
N VAL A 48 5.64 -25.09 8.14
CA VAL A 48 6.63 -24.09 7.76
C VAL A 48 6.54 -22.86 8.66
N SER A 49 7.60 -22.06 8.70
CA SER A 49 7.60 -20.77 9.38
C SER A 49 6.72 -19.74 8.66
N MET A 50 6.30 -18.69 9.36
CA MET A 50 5.35 -17.70 8.83
C MET A 50 5.92 -16.91 7.64
N ASP A 51 7.21 -16.60 7.67
CA ASP A 51 7.94 -15.96 6.57
C ASP A 51 7.91 -16.84 5.30
N VAL A 52 8.23 -18.13 5.43
CA VAL A 52 8.19 -19.10 4.32
C VAL A 52 6.78 -19.28 3.78
N LEU A 53 5.77 -19.29 4.66
CA LEU A 53 4.35 -19.36 4.29
C LEU A 53 3.93 -18.14 3.46
N LEU A 54 4.21 -16.93 3.95
CA LEU A 54 3.84 -15.69 3.29
C LEU A 54 4.57 -15.54 1.95
N THR A 55 5.86 -15.84 1.89
CA THR A 55 6.62 -15.80 0.64
C THR A 55 6.05 -16.81 -0.38
N ASN A 56 5.73 -18.04 0.02
CA ASN A 56 5.16 -19.04 -0.91
C ASN A 56 3.72 -18.72 -1.34
N LEU A 57 2.93 -18.04 -0.48
CA LEU A 57 1.60 -17.53 -0.84
C LEU A 57 1.69 -16.41 -1.89
N ILE A 58 2.61 -15.46 -1.69
CA ILE A 58 2.87 -14.35 -2.62
C ILE A 58 3.44 -14.88 -3.95
N LYS A 59 4.40 -15.82 -3.91
CA LYS A 59 4.93 -16.52 -5.09
C LYS A 59 3.86 -17.26 -5.88
N GLY A 60 2.83 -17.76 -5.18
CA GLY A 60 1.79 -18.60 -5.76
C GLY A 60 2.10 -20.08 -5.82
N ASN A 61 3.19 -20.52 -5.18
CA ASN A 61 3.47 -21.93 -4.94
C ASN A 61 2.41 -22.56 -4.03
N LEU A 62 1.94 -21.78 -3.05
CA LEU A 62 0.87 -22.16 -2.16
C LEU A 62 -0.44 -21.47 -2.56
N LEU A 63 -1.52 -22.25 -2.68
CA LEU A 63 -2.86 -21.76 -3.07
C LEU A 63 -2.85 -20.91 -4.36
N PRO A 64 -2.48 -21.48 -5.52
CA PRO A 64 -2.36 -20.76 -6.80
C PRO A 64 -3.68 -20.16 -7.32
N LYS A 65 -4.84 -20.58 -6.78
CA LYS A 65 -6.16 -20.03 -7.14
C LYS A 65 -6.62 -18.88 -6.23
N ALA A 66 -6.03 -18.73 -5.04
CA ALA A 66 -6.42 -17.72 -4.06
C ALA A 66 -6.09 -16.31 -4.58
N LEU A 67 -6.93 -15.35 -4.17
CA LEU A 67 -6.76 -13.93 -4.42
C LEU A 67 -5.95 -13.31 -3.29
N LEU A 68 -5.04 -12.40 -3.60
CA LEU A 68 -4.16 -11.77 -2.62
C LEU A 68 -4.24 -10.25 -2.76
N TRP A 69 -4.71 -9.59 -1.71
CA TRP A 69 -4.73 -8.14 -1.63
C TRP A 69 -3.77 -7.66 -0.56
N ILE A 70 -2.67 -7.07 -1.00
CA ILE A 70 -1.61 -6.56 -0.15
C ILE A 70 -1.79 -5.05 -0.02
N ILE A 71 -1.73 -4.54 1.20
CA ILE A 71 -1.96 -3.13 1.49
C ILE A 71 -0.76 -2.62 2.26
N SER A 72 -0.18 -1.53 1.76
CA SER A 72 1.08 -1.03 2.28
C SER A 72 1.20 0.48 2.15
N GLN A 73 2.07 1.08 2.95
CA GLN A 73 2.69 2.37 2.63
C GLN A 73 3.74 2.22 1.51
N PRO A 74 4.14 3.32 0.84
CA PRO A 74 5.18 3.29 -0.18
C PRO A 74 6.49 2.61 0.29
N SER A 75 6.84 2.78 1.57
CA SER A 75 8.03 2.15 2.18
C SER A 75 8.01 0.62 2.22
N GLY A 76 6.84 -0.02 2.14
CA GLY A 76 6.73 -1.49 2.13
C GLY A 76 6.79 -2.12 0.74
N VAL A 77 6.71 -1.33 -0.34
CA VAL A 77 6.68 -1.83 -1.73
C VAL A 77 7.97 -2.57 -2.07
N GLN A 78 9.11 -2.02 -1.63
CA GLN A 78 10.44 -2.58 -1.85
C GLN A 78 10.66 -3.97 -1.21
N LYS A 79 9.76 -4.42 -0.33
CA LYS A 79 9.84 -5.75 0.28
C LYS A 79 9.40 -6.88 -0.64
N ILE A 80 8.63 -6.59 -1.70
CA ILE A 80 8.10 -7.61 -2.62
C ILE A 80 8.64 -7.33 -4.03
N PRO A 81 9.30 -8.30 -4.67
CA PRO A 81 9.69 -8.18 -6.07
C PRO A 81 8.48 -7.97 -6.98
N SER A 82 8.59 -7.06 -7.95
CA SER A 82 7.50 -6.68 -8.86
C SER A 82 6.96 -7.84 -9.69
N GLU A 83 7.76 -8.88 -9.93
CA GLU A 83 7.36 -10.11 -10.65
C GLU A 83 6.18 -10.86 -9.98
N TYR A 84 5.98 -10.69 -8.67
CA TYR A 84 4.88 -11.32 -7.92
C TYR A 84 3.65 -10.43 -7.76
N ILE A 85 3.70 -9.19 -8.25
CA ILE A 85 2.62 -8.22 -8.18
C ILE A 85 1.99 -8.08 -9.55
N SER A 86 0.73 -8.48 -9.70
CA SER A 86 0.03 -8.37 -10.98
C SER A 86 -0.43 -6.95 -11.26
N THR A 87 -0.83 -6.21 -10.22
CA THR A 87 -1.34 -4.85 -10.38
C THR A 87 -1.06 -4.01 -9.14
N ILE A 88 -0.69 -2.76 -9.37
CA ILE A 88 -0.52 -1.74 -8.31
C ILE A 88 -1.69 -0.77 -8.38
N THR A 89 -2.32 -0.54 -7.24
CA THR A 89 -3.41 0.42 -7.06
C THR A 89 -2.99 1.43 -6.02
N GLU A 90 -3.54 2.65 -6.10
CA GLU A 90 -3.21 3.70 -5.14
C GLU A 90 -4.45 4.24 -4.44
N CYS A 91 -4.45 4.18 -3.11
CA CYS A 91 -5.46 4.79 -2.27
C CYS A 91 -5.06 6.25 -2.03
N ARG A 92 -5.75 7.18 -2.69
CA ARG A 92 -5.51 8.64 -2.58
C ARG A 92 -6.66 9.35 -1.89
N GLU A 93 -6.35 10.42 -1.16
CA GLU A 93 -7.36 11.36 -0.71
C GLU A 93 -8.03 12.10 -1.89
N THR A 94 -9.32 12.39 -1.74
CA THR A 94 -10.08 13.16 -2.73
C THR A 94 -9.50 14.57 -2.92
N LYS A 95 -9.64 15.15 -4.11
CA LYS A 95 -9.13 16.49 -4.41
C LYS A 95 -9.80 17.55 -3.51
N GLU A 96 -11.07 17.37 -3.21
CA GLU A 96 -11.90 18.24 -2.37
C GLU A 96 -11.41 18.23 -0.92
N ARG A 97 -11.12 17.04 -0.36
CA ARG A 97 -10.56 16.89 0.99
C ARG A 97 -9.19 17.54 1.08
N ARG A 98 -8.30 17.29 0.11
CA ARG A 98 -6.97 17.93 0.05
C ARG A 98 -7.05 19.45 -0.01
N LYS A 99 -7.92 20.02 -0.86
CA LYS A 99 -8.15 21.48 -0.91
C LYS A 99 -8.66 22.01 0.43
N LYS A 100 -9.62 21.33 1.07
CA LYS A 100 -10.19 21.72 2.37
C LYS A 100 -9.13 21.68 3.48
N LEU A 101 -8.29 20.65 3.52
CA LEU A 101 -7.21 20.51 4.50
C LEU A 101 -6.13 21.58 4.28
N ALA A 102 -5.71 21.81 3.04
CA ALA A 102 -4.76 22.88 2.70
C ALA A 102 -5.30 24.27 3.12
N LEU A 103 -6.58 24.56 2.88
CA LEU A 103 -7.21 25.80 3.35
C LEU A 103 -7.24 25.90 4.88
N LYS A 104 -7.56 24.80 5.59
CA LYS A 104 -7.55 24.77 7.06
C LYS A 104 -6.15 24.97 7.62
N LEU A 105 -5.14 24.30 7.06
CA LEU A 105 -3.73 24.46 7.43
C LEU A 105 -3.28 25.89 7.16
N LYS A 106 -3.56 26.46 5.98
CA LYS A 106 -3.25 27.86 5.66
C LYS A 106 -3.86 28.82 6.68
N LYS A 107 -5.14 28.64 7.02
CA LYS A 107 -5.82 29.45 8.06
C LYS A 107 -5.16 29.29 9.43
N ARG A 108 -4.77 28.08 9.81
CA ARG A 108 -4.11 27.78 11.09
C ARG A 108 -2.73 28.41 11.17
N VAL A 109 -1.89 28.20 10.16
CA VAL A 109 -0.56 28.80 10.05
C VAL A 109 -0.65 30.32 10.11
N VAL A 110 -1.56 30.95 9.36
CA VAL A 110 -1.77 32.41 9.42
C VAL A 110 -2.25 32.85 10.81
N LYS A 111 -3.13 32.09 11.46
CA LYS A 111 -3.64 32.41 12.81
C LYS A 111 -2.55 32.31 13.88
N GLU A 112 -1.75 31.25 13.84
CA GLU A 112 -0.65 31.00 14.79
C GLU A 112 0.50 31.98 14.57
N ASN A 113 0.81 32.29 13.31
CA ASN A 113 1.84 33.26 12.91
C ASN A 113 1.29 34.69 12.74
N LYS A 114 0.18 35.05 13.40
CA LYS A 114 -0.39 36.41 13.33
C LYS A 114 0.62 37.50 13.67
N HIS A 115 1.56 37.21 14.58
CA HIS A 115 2.63 38.12 14.96
C HIS A 115 3.67 38.33 13.84
N ILE A 116 3.83 37.37 12.92
CA ILE A 116 4.66 37.47 11.72
C ILE A 116 3.91 38.20 10.60
N ALA A 117 2.60 37.99 10.48
CA ALA A 117 1.78 38.60 9.42
C ALA A 117 1.32 40.04 9.72
N LEU A 118 1.28 40.46 10.98
CA LEU A 118 0.94 41.83 11.41
C LEU A 118 2.15 42.74 11.53
N LYS A 119 3.34 42.19 11.38
CA LYS A 119 4.59 42.92 11.40
C LYS A 119 5.30 42.59 10.10
N ASP A 120 5.22 43.52 9.15
CA ASP A 120 6.40 43.81 8.31
C ASP A 120 7.51 44.30 9.27
N GLU A 121 7.98 43.46 10.19
CA GLU A 121 9.17 43.75 10.98
C GLU A 121 10.34 43.55 10.01
N VAL A 122 10.58 44.58 9.20
CA VAL A 122 11.74 44.74 8.32
C VAL A 122 13.08 44.74 9.12
N ASN A 123 13.01 44.57 10.45
CA ASN A 123 14.12 44.68 11.39
C ASN A 123 14.13 43.56 12.45
N HIS A 124 13.80 42.31 12.09
CA HIS A 124 14.08 41.19 13.00
C HIS A 124 15.61 41.03 13.19
N PRO A 125 16.14 40.82 14.41
CA PRO A 125 17.60 40.75 14.64
C PRO A 125 18.30 39.69 13.79
N ASN A 126 17.63 38.56 13.50
CA ASN A 126 18.17 37.52 12.62
C ASN A 126 18.14 37.90 11.12
N GLN A 127 17.33 38.88 10.72
CA GLN A 127 17.28 39.39 9.35
C GLN A 127 18.56 40.15 8.99
N LYS A 128 19.17 40.85 9.95
CA LYS A 128 20.48 41.51 9.78
C LYS A 128 21.62 40.53 9.51
N ASN A 129 21.46 39.27 9.94
CA ASN A 129 22.43 38.19 9.74
C ASN A 129 22.08 37.29 8.53
N THR A 130 21.05 37.64 7.74
CA THR A 130 20.58 36.85 6.59
C THR A 130 20.70 37.70 5.32
N GLU A 131 21.80 37.56 4.58
CA GLU A 131 22.08 38.40 3.40
C GLU A 131 21.38 37.91 2.11
N HIS A 132 21.37 36.60 1.85
CA HIS A 132 20.81 36.04 0.61
C HIS A 132 20.19 34.64 0.79
N ILE A 133 19.02 34.41 0.17
CA ILE A 133 18.49 33.05 -0.07
C ILE A 133 19.05 32.59 -1.43
N ILE A 134 20.08 31.74 -1.40
CA ILE A 134 20.73 31.25 -2.61
C ILE A 134 19.94 30.04 -3.12
N ARG A 135 19.48 30.11 -4.38
CA ARG A 135 18.86 28.99 -5.08
C ARG A 135 19.92 28.29 -5.93
N GLY A 136 20.49 27.20 -5.43
CA GLY A 136 21.36 26.32 -6.22
C GLY A 136 20.54 25.47 -7.18
N LYS A 137 21.00 25.29 -8.43
CA LYS A 137 20.57 24.14 -9.22
C LYS A 137 21.32 22.92 -8.66
N PRO A 138 20.69 21.75 -8.48
CA PRO A 138 21.45 20.54 -8.22
C PRO A 138 22.47 20.38 -9.35
N ASN A 139 23.75 20.24 -8.99
CA ASN A 139 24.80 19.98 -9.96
C ASN A 139 24.48 18.64 -10.64
N ASP A 140 24.54 18.58 -11.97
CA ASP A 140 24.32 17.35 -12.75
C ASP A 140 25.45 16.31 -12.59
N GLU A 141 26.37 16.47 -11.62
CA GLU A 141 27.46 15.52 -11.39
C GLU A 141 27.68 15.32 -9.89
N GLY A 142 27.14 14.20 -9.40
CA GLY A 142 27.25 13.75 -8.03
C GLY A 142 26.50 12.44 -7.85
N THR A 143 27.19 11.35 -8.17
CA THR A 143 26.75 9.95 -8.03
C THR A 143 26.36 9.66 -6.58
N GLU A 144 25.08 9.76 -6.24
CA GLU A 144 24.52 9.11 -5.06
C GLU A 144 23.21 8.43 -5.45
N ASN A 145 23.24 7.11 -5.33
CA ASN A 145 22.08 6.23 -5.48
C ASN A 145 21.04 6.58 -4.42
N GLY A 146 20.13 7.48 -4.77
CA GLY A 146 18.90 7.74 -4.04
C GLY A 146 17.76 7.65 -5.04
N GLU A 147 17.23 6.45 -5.23
CA GLU A 147 16.00 6.21 -5.97
C GLU A 147 14.83 6.93 -5.25
N HIS A 148 14.72 8.24 -5.43
CA HIS A 148 13.43 8.93 -5.41
C HIS A 148 12.85 8.85 -6.83
N GLU A 149 12.74 7.61 -7.34
CA GLU A 149 11.76 7.32 -8.37
C GLU A 149 10.39 7.39 -7.70
N THR A 150 9.80 8.59 -7.64
CA THR A 150 8.34 8.66 -7.63
C THR A 150 7.91 8.09 -8.98
N THR A 151 7.70 6.77 -9.03
CA THR A 151 7.15 6.07 -10.18
C THR A 151 5.82 6.74 -10.49
N GLN A 152 5.82 7.66 -11.45
CA GLN A 152 4.59 8.30 -11.90
C GLN A 152 3.76 7.20 -12.57
N LEU A 153 2.81 6.63 -11.82
CA LEU A 153 1.90 5.63 -12.37
C LEU A 153 1.15 6.27 -13.54
N LYS A 154 1.42 5.76 -14.74
CA LYS A 154 0.69 6.02 -15.98
C LYS A 154 -0.78 5.66 -15.74
N SER A 155 -1.67 6.63 -16.03
CA SER A 155 -3.14 6.55 -15.97
C SER A 155 -3.74 5.60 -14.92
N LEU A 156 -4.04 6.12 -13.72
CA LEU A 156 -4.78 5.38 -12.71
C LEU A 156 -6.27 5.29 -13.08
N THR A 157 -6.76 4.10 -13.39
CA THR A 157 -8.19 3.82 -13.55
C THR A 157 -8.84 3.65 -12.17
N ARG A 158 -9.91 4.40 -11.91
CA ARG A 158 -10.61 4.35 -10.62
C ARG A 158 -11.44 3.06 -10.54
N VAL A 159 -11.13 2.19 -9.58
CA VAL A 159 -12.00 1.07 -9.20
C VAL A 159 -13.32 1.62 -8.66
N LYS A 160 -14.44 1.29 -9.32
CA LYS A 160 -15.78 1.82 -8.99
C LYS A 160 -16.41 1.06 -7.82
N ASP A 161 -16.25 -0.26 -7.80
CA ASP A 161 -16.69 -1.14 -6.71
C ASP A 161 -15.47 -1.87 -6.11
N PRO A 162 -15.23 -1.78 -4.79
CA PRO A 162 -14.19 -2.58 -4.12
C PRO A 162 -14.26 -4.09 -4.43
N ALA A 163 -15.44 -4.65 -4.70
CA ALA A 163 -15.61 -6.07 -5.07
C ALA A 163 -14.93 -6.43 -6.41
N GLU A 164 -14.68 -5.45 -7.28
CA GLU A 164 -14.04 -5.63 -8.58
C GLU A 164 -12.52 -5.51 -8.53
N ILE A 165 -11.92 -5.33 -7.34
CA ILE A 165 -10.48 -5.06 -7.21
C ILE A 165 -9.59 -6.16 -7.84
N PHE A 166 -10.11 -7.38 -7.96
CA PHE A 166 -9.45 -8.53 -8.58
C PHE A 166 -9.82 -8.74 -10.06
N LYS A 167 -10.32 -7.71 -10.74
CA LYS A 167 -10.62 -7.73 -12.17
C LYS A 167 -9.90 -6.57 -12.86
N ASP A 168 -9.35 -6.82 -14.05
CA ASP A 168 -8.84 -5.77 -14.92
C ASP A 168 -9.96 -5.10 -15.73
N GLU A 169 -9.61 -4.14 -16.59
CA GLU A 169 -10.56 -3.39 -17.44
C GLU A 169 -11.33 -4.28 -18.43
N ASN A 170 -10.83 -5.50 -18.71
CA ASN A 170 -11.45 -6.49 -19.60
C ASN A 170 -12.12 -7.63 -18.79
N GLU A 171 -12.39 -7.42 -17.50
CA GLU A 171 -12.94 -8.40 -16.56
C GLU A 171 -12.06 -9.64 -16.31
N LYS A 172 -10.79 -9.61 -16.72
CA LYS A 172 -9.86 -10.72 -16.49
C LYS A 172 -9.45 -10.75 -15.02
N LYS A 173 -9.40 -11.96 -14.46
CA LYS A 173 -9.02 -12.20 -13.07
C LYS A 173 -7.56 -11.77 -12.80
N ILE A 174 -7.38 -10.94 -11.80
CA ILE A 174 -6.09 -10.54 -11.22
C ILE A 174 -5.88 -11.36 -9.94
N ARG A 175 -4.69 -11.97 -9.79
CA ARG A 175 -4.35 -12.76 -8.59
C ARG A 175 -3.91 -11.86 -7.44
N THR A 176 -2.90 -11.03 -7.67
CA THR A 176 -2.24 -10.23 -6.62
C THR A 176 -2.39 -8.75 -6.89
N VAL A 177 -3.07 -8.04 -5.98
CA VAL A 177 -3.22 -6.59 -6.02
C VAL A 177 -2.41 -5.99 -4.88
N LEU A 178 -1.53 -5.05 -5.17
CA LEU A 178 -0.85 -4.23 -4.17
C LEU A 178 -1.52 -2.84 -4.14
N THR A 179 -2.12 -2.46 -3.01
CA THR A 179 -2.62 -1.10 -2.78
C THR A 179 -1.66 -0.31 -1.94
N ILE A 180 -1.16 0.78 -2.50
CA ILE A 180 -0.25 1.72 -1.85
C ILE A 180 -1.05 2.94 -1.43
N GLY A 181 -0.77 3.50 -0.25
CA GLY A 181 -1.30 4.81 0.11
C GLY A 181 -0.66 5.36 1.37
N GLU A 182 -0.74 6.68 1.52
CA GLU A 182 -0.26 7.40 2.71
C GLU A 182 -0.95 6.91 3.99
N ALA A 183 -0.33 7.17 5.14
CA ALA A 183 -0.95 6.93 6.44
C ALA A 183 -2.33 7.63 6.52
N ASP A 184 -3.28 7.02 7.22
CA ASP A 184 -4.64 7.55 7.46
C ASP A 184 -5.51 7.88 6.24
N VAL A 185 -5.08 7.51 5.03
CA VAL A 185 -5.87 7.75 3.79
C VAL A 185 -7.17 6.92 3.73
N GLY A 186 -7.32 5.94 4.63
CA GLY A 186 -8.51 5.08 4.73
C GLY A 186 -8.35 3.71 4.07
N LYS A 187 -7.11 3.20 3.95
CA LYS A 187 -6.83 1.86 3.41
C LYS A 187 -7.61 0.75 4.14
N SER A 188 -7.58 0.72 5.48
CA SER A 188 -8.32 -0.29 6.26
C SER A 188 -9.85 -0.14 6.15
N TYR A 189 -10.37 1.07 5.94
CA TYR A 189 -11.80 1.27 5.66
C TYR A 189 -12.19 0.70 4.28
N LEU A 190 -11.30 0.77 3.29
CA LEU A 190 -11.49 0.14 1.99
C LEU A 190 -11.54 -1.40 2.11
N VAL A 191 -10.70 -1.99 2.98
CA VAL A 191 -10.76 -3.43 3.31
C VAL A 191 -12.11 -3.81 3.89
N GLN A 192 -12.61 -3.06 4.88
CA GLN A 192 -13.90 -3.33 5.49
C GLN A 192 -15.05 -3.26 4.47
N LYS A 193 -15.00 -2.30 3.55
CA LYS A 193 -15.96 -2.20 2.45
C LYS A 193 -15.90 -3.40 1.52
N PHE A 194 -14.70 -3.83 1.14
CA PHE A 194 -14.51 -5.02 0.32
C PHE A 194 -15.06 -6.26 1.01
N ILE A 195 -14.69 -6.54 2.27
CA ILE A 195 -15.18 -7.71 3.01
C ILE A 195 -16.71 -7.70 3.04
N THR A 196 -17.31 -6.54 3.29
CA THR A 196 -18.77 -6.38 3.30
C THR A 196 -19.39 -6.67 1.94
N ALA A 197 -18.84 -6.14 0.85
CA ALA A 197 -19.34 -6.38 -0.50
C ALA A 197 -19.14 -7.84 -0.95
N TRP A 198 -17.99 -8.41 -0.62
CA TRP A 198 -17.62 -9.79 -0.94
C TRP A 198 -18.55 -10.78 -0.23
N SER A 199 -18.88 -10.55 1.04
CA SER A 199 -19.83 -11.39 1.80
C SER A 199 -21.27 -11.35 1.31
N LYS A 200 -21.64 -10.34 0.53
CA LYS A 200 -22.99 -10.18 -0.05
C LYS A 200 -23.09 -10.74 -1.46
N SER A 201 -21.96 -11.13 -2.04
CA SER A 201 -21.83 -11.61 -3.41
C SER A 201 -21.77 -13.14 -3.38
N ASP A 202 -22.83 -13.78 -2.88
CA ASP A 202 -23.09 -15.22 -2.96
C ASP A 202 -24.35 -15.47 -3.79
#